data_AF-A0A7V7BZA1-F1
#
_entry.id   AF-A0A7V7BZA1-F1
#
_cell.length_a   1.000
_cell.length_b   1.000
_cell.length_c   1.000
_cell.angle_alpha   90.00
_cell.angle_beta   90.00
_cell.angle_gamma   90.00
#
_symmetry.space_group_name_H-M   'P 1'
#
loop_
_entity.id
_entity.type
_entity.pdbx_description
1 polymer ?
#
loop_
_entity_poly.entity_id
_entity_poly.type
_entity_poly.pdbx_seq_one_letter_code
_entity_poly.pdbx_strand_id
1 'polypeptide(L)'
;MKGRTGLRLDWLPLVFAAAILAAALQFWRALLELSSREHWSLSDFTLLVATIPAPFAAAAPISPSDADSDLRRAFERDGHWALLALAAFHALAIVANSRSWGAPPLSFDEAPQSFLAALRAAAAFVRRRRFQEVAALVYLLSGFADILVAPVPVY
;
A
#
# COMPACT_ATOMS: atom_id res chain seq x y z
N MET A 1 16.51 -24.59 -28.49
CA MET A 1 16.45 -23.23 -27.92
C MET A 1 15.09 -22.65 -28.25
N LYS A 2 14.15 -22.66 -27.28
CA LYS A 2 12.78 -22.18 -27.48
C LYS A 2 12.75 -20.65 -27.39
N GLY A 3 12.09 -20.04 -28.36
CA GLY A 3 12.13 -18.61 -28.63
C GLY A 3 11.69 -17.74 -27.46
N ARG A 4 12.37 -16.59 -27.33
CA ARG A 4 11.99 -15.47 -26.49
C ARG A 4 10.65 -14.92 -27.01
N THR A 5 9.54 -15.51 -26.57
CA THR A 5 8.21 -14.89 -26.77
C THR A 5 8.23 -13.55 -26.05
N GLY A 6 7.92 -12.48 -26.79
CA GLY A 6 8.00 -11.12 -26.29
C GLY A 6 7.22 -10.97 -24.99
N LEU A 7 7.95 -10.76 -23.90
CA LEU A 7 7.39 -10.28 -22.64
C LEU A 7 6.78 -8.91 -22.96
N ARG A 8 5.46 -8.87 -23.15
CA ARG A 8 4.74 -7.60 -23.10
C ARG A 8 4.75 -7.20 -21.64
N LEU A 9 5.71 -6.35 -21.28
CA LEU A 9 5.81 -5.76 -19.96
C LEU A 9 4.52 -4.98 -19.69
N ASP A 10 3.60 -5.57 -18.92
CA ASP A 10 2.45 -4.84 -18.42
C ASP A 10 2.95 -3.91 -17.31
N TRP A 11 2.70 -2.61 -17.47
CA TRP A 11 3.17 -1.58 -16.53
C TRP A 11 2.36 -1.59 -15.25
N LEU A 12 1.14 -2.15 -15.27
CA LEU A 12 0.23 -2.12 -14.13
C LEU A 12 0.75 -2.91 -12.91
N PRO A 13 1.20 -4.18 -13.04
CA PRO A 13 1.85 -4.90 -11.95
C PRO A 13 3.06 -4.15 -11.36
N LEU A 14 3.81 -3.44 -12.19
CA LEU A 14 4.97 -2.66 -11.76
C LEU A 14 4.56 -1.45 -10.91
N VAL A 15 3.50 -0.74 -11.32
CA VAL A 15 2.92 0.36 -10.53
C VAL A 15 2.42 -0.14 -9.18
N PHE A 16 1.81 -1.32 -9.13
CA PHE A 16 1.41 -1.92 -7.86
C PHE A 16 2.59 -2.34 -6.99
N ALA A 17 3.65 -2.89 -7.56
CA ALA A 17 4.85 -3.21 -6.80
C ALA A 17 5.46 -1.94 -6.18
N ALA A 18 5.53 -0.84 -6.96
CA ALA A 18 5.96 0.47 -6.46
C ALA A 18 5.02 0.98 -5.35
N ALA A 19 3.72 0.77 -5.50
CA ALA A 19 2.74 1.13 -4.48
C ALA A 19 2.94 0.38 -3.15
N ILE A 20 3.24 -0.92 -3.22
CA ILE A 20 3.53 -1.75 -2.05
C ILE A 20 4.84 -1.30 -1.39
N LEU A 21 5.86 -0.99 -2.18
CA LEU A 21 7.12 -0.44 -1.69
C LEU A 21 6.91 0.89 -0.96
N ALA A 22 6.10 1.79 -1.51
CA ALA A 22 5.76 3.06 -0.88
C ALA A 22 5.07 2.85 0.49
N ALA A 23 4.14 1.89 0.57
CA ALA A 23 3.50 1.54 1.84
C ALA A 23 4.51 0.98 2.86
N ALA A 24 5.47 0.16 2.43
CA ALA A 24 6.53 -0.35 3.30
C ALA A 24 7.45 0.79 3.82
N LEU A 25 7.75 1.80 2.98
CA LEU A 25 8.51 2.98 3.40
C LEU A 25 7.73 3.85 4.38
N GLN A 26 6.42 4.03 4.18
CA GLN A 26 5.56 4.72 5.15
C GLN A 26 5.55 4.01 6.51
N PHE A 27 5.44 2.67 6.51
CA PHE A 27 5.56 1.89 7.74
C PHE A 27 6.91 2.11 8.44
N TRP A 28 8.01 2.06 7.68
CA TRP A 28 9.35 2.28 8.22
C TRP A 28 9.47 3.65 8.89
N ARG A 29 8.93 4.69 8.25
CA ARG A 29 8.89 6.04 8.80
C ARG A 29 8.07 6.11 10.09
N ALA A 30 6.87 5.52 10.11
CA ALA A 30 6.04 5.49 11.31
C ALA A 30 6.74 4.79 12.49
N LEU A 31 7.55 3.75 12.21
CA LEU A 31 8.35 3.07 13.23
C LEU A 31 9.46 3.98 13.78
N LEU A 32 10.16 4.72 12.91
CA LEU A 32 11.17 5.71 13.33
C LEU A 32 10.53 6.81 14.17
N GLU A 33 9.41 7.37 13.73
CA GLU A 33 8.69 8.40 14.46
C GLU A 33 8.23 7.89 15.82
N LEU A 34 7.67 6.67 15.92
CA LEU A 34 7.29 6.08 17.21
C LEU A 34 8.51 5.92 18.13
N SER A 35 9.66 5.49 17.59
CA SER A 35 10.89 5.30 18.37
C SER A 35 11.50 6.61 18.90
N SER A 36 11.24 7.73 18.23
CA SER A 36 11.69 9.06 18.64
C SER A 36 10.85 9.68 19.75
N ARG A 37 9.68 9.11 20.05
CA ARG A 37 8.80 9.64 21.09
C ARG A 37 9.30 9.25 22.47
N GLU A 38 9.29 10.23 23.36
CA GLU A 38 9.66 10.07 24.77
C GLU A 38 8.79 9.01 25.46
N HIS A 39 7.51 8.91 25.07
CA HIS A 39 6.55 7.97 25.63
C HIS A 39 5.78 7.28 24.50
N TRP A 40 5.93 5.95 24.41
CA TRP A 40 5.12 5.08 23.56
C TRP A 40 4.65 3.87 24.37
N SER A 41 3.49 3.31 24.04
CA SER A 41 2.97 2.12 24.71
C SER A 41 3.21 0.86 23.88
N LEU A 42 3.30 -0.31 24.54
CA LEU A 42 3.36 -1.60 23.85
C LEU A 42 2.18 -1.79 22.88
N SER A 43 1.02 -1.21 23.19
CA SER A 43 -0.14 -1.28 22.30
C SER A 43 0.06 -0.51 21.00
N ASP A 44 0.77 0.62 21.03
CA ASP A 44 1.04 1.44 19.85
C ASP A 44 2.04 0.72 18.93
N PHE A 45 3.09 0.13 19.54
CA PHE A 45 4.05 -0.70 18.82
C PHE A 45 3.38 -1.93 18.19
N THR A 46 2.54 -2.64 18.95
CA THR A 46 1.83 -3.83 18.45
C THR A 46 0.89 -3.50 17.30
N LEU A 47 0.21 -2.36 17.37
CA LEU A 47 -0.66 -1.88 16.30
C LEU A 47 0.12 -1.54 15.04
N LEU A 48 1.27 -0.87 15.14
CA LEU A 48 2.14 -0.64 13.99
C LEU A 48 2.68 -1.96 13.42
N VAL A 49 3.15 -2.87 14.26
CA VAL A 49 3.65 -4.19 13.83
C VAL A 49 2.55 -5.00 13.11
N ALA A 50 1.28 -4.85 13.49
CA ALA A 50 0.16 -5.49 12.80
C ALA A 50 -0.03 -5.00 11.35
N THR A 51 0.58 -3.87 10.96
CA THR A 51 0.56 -3.38 9.56
C THR A 51 1.58 -4.08 8.67
N ILE A 52 2.66 -4.64 9.23
CA ILE A 52 3.74 -5.37 8.52
C ILE A 52 3.24 -6.44 7.57
N PRO A 53 2.32 -7.36 7.94
CA PRO A 53 1.88 -8.42 7.04
C PRO A 53 1.16 -7.88 5.79
N ALA A 54 0.60 -6.68 5.82
CA ALA A 54 -0.23 -6.18 4.73
C ALA A 54 0.54 -5.91 3.42
N PRO A 55 1.72 -5.26 3.41
CA PRO A 55 2.59 -5.19 2.23
C PRO A 55 2.98 -6.56 1.66
N PHE A 56 3.29 -7.55 2.51
CA PHE A 56 3.64 -8.90 2.04
C PHE A 56 2.43 -9.63 1.45
N ALA A 57 1.27 -9.52 2.11
CA ALA A 57 0.01 -10.03 1.60
C ALA A 57 -0.40 -9.34 0.28
N ALA A 58 -0.02 -8.07 0.10
CA ALA A 58 -0.24 -7.35 -1.14
C ALA A 58 0.72 -7.76 -2.26
N ALA A 59 1.95 -8.15 -1.93
CA ALA A 59 2.96 -8.58 -2.89
C ALA A 59 2.71 -10.01 -3.41
N ALA A 60 2.21 -10.91 -2.56
CA ALA A 60 2.02 -12.32 -2.91
C ALA A 60 1.17 -12.55 -4.18
N PRO A 61 0.01 -11.87 -4.38
CA PRO A 61 -0.80 -11.99 -5.61
C PRO A 61 -0.13 -11.52 -6.89
N ILE A 62 0.91 -10.69 -6.78
CA ILE A 62 1.59 -10.05 -7.92
C ILE A 62 2.86 -10.80 -8.29
N SER A 63 3.36 -11.67 -7.41
CA SER A 63 4.53 -12.49 -7.71
C SER A 63 4.17 -13.55 -8.75
N PRO A 64 4.96 -13.70 -9.83
CA PRO A 64 4.79 -14.82 -10.74
C PRO A 64 5.01 -16.12 -9.96
N SER A 65 4.14 -17.10 -10.22
CA SER A 65 4.30 -18.45 -9.70
C SER A 65 4.97 -19.33 -10.74
N ASP A 66 5.51 -20.48 -10.35
CA ASP A 66 6.07 -21.45 -11.31
C ASP A 66 5.05 -21.92 -12.36
N ALA A 67 3.75 -21.76 -12.09
CA ALA A 67 2.66 -22.08 -13.01
C ALA A 67 2.32 -20.93 -13.99
N ASP A 68 2.65 -19.68 -13.67
CA ASP A 68 2.33 -18.49 -14.46
C ASP A 68 3.59 -17.65 -14.69
N SER A 69 4.24 -17.84 -15.85
CA SER A 69 5.39 -17.03 -16.25
C SER A 69 5.03 -15.60 -16.70
N ASP A 70 3.74 -15.24 -16.68
CA ASP A 70 3.23 -13.94 -17.09
C ASP A 70 2.63 -13.16 -15.90
N LEU A 71 3.37 -12.14 -15.46
CA LEU A 71 2.98 -11.17 -14.41
C LEU A 71 1.58 -10.59 -14.61
N ARG A 72 1.19 -10.35 -15.87
CA ARG A 72 -0.13 -9.79 -16.18
C ARG A 72 -1.24 -10.75 -15.79
N ARG A 73 -1.08 -12.04 -16.08
CA ARG A 73 -2.09 -13.06 -15.78
C ARG A 73 -2.23 -13.30 -14.28
N ALA A 74 -1.11 -13.34 -13.56
CA ALA A 74 -1.11 -13.40 -12.10
C ALA A 74 -1.90 -12.21 -11.50
N PHE A 75 -1.61 -10.99 -11.99
CA PHE A 75 -2.31 -9.79 -11.55
C PHE A 75 -3.81 -9.78 -11.93
N GLU A 76 -4.18 -10.18 -13.14
CA GLU A 76 -5.59 -10.25 -13.57
C GLU A 76 -6.40 -11.24 -12.73
N ARG A 77 -5.78 -12.34 -12.27
CA ARG A 77 -6.42 -13.34 -11.41
C ARG A 77 -6.57 -12.84 -9.98
N ASP A 78 -5.47 -12.40 -9.37
CA ASP A 78 -5.38 -12.24 -7.91
C ASP A 78 -5.13 -10.79 -7.46
N GLY A 79 -4.92 -9.83 -8.36
CA GLY A 79 -4.57 -8.43 -8.03
C GLY A 79 -5.60 -7.68 -7.19
N HIS A 80 -6.85 -8.15 -7.15
CA HIS A 80 -7.87 -7.62 -6.24
C HIS A 80 -7.56 -7.91 -4.76
N TRP A 81 -6.88 -9.03 -4.46
CA TRP A 81 -6.39 -9.31 -3.10
C TRP A 81 -5.27 -8.37 -2.70
N ALA A 82 -4.42 -7.97 -3.65
CA ALA A 82 -3.40 -6.97 -3.39
C ALA A 82 -4.01 -5.61 -3.02
N LEU A 83 -5.08 -5.22 -3.70
CA LEU A 83 -5.85 -4.02 -3.38
C LEU A 83 -6.48 -4.09 -1.98
N LEU A 84 -7.04 -5.25 -1.61
CA LEU A 84 -7.64 -5.44 -0.30
C LEU A 84 -6.60 -5.40 0.82
N ALA A 85 -5.45 -6.03 0.62
CA ALA A 85 -4.34 -5.99 1.57
C ALA A 85 -3.81 -4.55 1.76
N LEU A 86 -3.68 -3.79 0.68
CA LEU A 86 -3.33 -2.37 0.77
C LEU A 86 -4.44 -1.54 1.45
N ALA A 87 -5.71 -1.81 1.20
CA ALA A 87 -6.80 -1.13 1.92
C ALA A 87 -6.73 -1.41 3.42
N ALA A 88 -6.45 -2.65 3.83
CA ALA A 88 -6.26 -3.04 5.23
C ALA A 88 -5.05 -2.35 5.86
N PHE A 89 -3.93 -2.24 5.13
CA PHE A 89 -2.77 -1.46 5.55
C PHE A 89 -3.16 -0.02 5.91
N HIS A 90 -3.83 0.68 4.99
CA HIS A 90 -4.23 2.07 5.20
C HIS A 90 -5.26 2.23 6.32
N ALA A 91 -6.21 1.29 6.45
CA ALA A 91 -7.15 1.29 7.57
C ALA A 91 -6.44 1.15 8.93
N LEU A 92 -5.47 0.25 9.03
CA LEU A 92 -4.67 0.09 10.24
C LEU A 92 -3.81 1.31 10.52
N ALA A 93 -3.22 1.92 9.48
CA ALA A 93 -2.43 3.14 9.61
C ALA A 93 -3.27 4.33 10.11
N ILE A 94 -4.50 4.50 9.62
CA ILE A 94 -5.44 5.53 10.14
C ILE A 94 -5.75 5.30 11.62
N VAL A 95 -5.99 4.05 12.01
CA VAL A 95 -6.24 3.70 13.43
C VAL A 95 -4.99 3.96 14.28
N ALA A 96 -3.80 3.66 13.76
CA ALA A 96 -2.53 3.93 14.44
C ALA A 96 -2.27 5.43 14.59
N ASN A 97 -2.47 6.22 13.54
CA ASN A 97 -2.32 7.68 13.57
C ASN A 97 -3.29 8.31 14.57
N SER A 98 -4.55 7.87 14.57
CA SER A 98 -5.55 8.38 15.49
C SER A 98 -5.25 8.05 16.95
N ARG A 99 -4.84 6.81 17.23
CA ARG A 99 -4.56 6.36 18.59
C ARG A 99 -3.24 6.90 19.13
N SER A 100 -2.18 6.79 18.36
CA SER A 100 -0.83 7.10 18.83
C SER A 100 -0.51 8.59 18.68
N TRP A 101 -0.91 9.23 17.59
CA TRP A 101 -0.62 10.66 17.31
C TRP A 101 -1.83 11.59 17.51
N GLY A 102 -3.00 11.06 17.90
CA GLY A 102 -4.19 11.88 18.15
C GLY A 102 -4.79 12.48 16.86
N ALA A 103 -4.37 12.01 15.69
CA ALA A 103 -4.83 12.54 14.41
C ALA A 103 -6.30 12.15 14.16
N PRO A 104 -7.22 13.10 13.95
CA PRO A 104 -8.59 12.77 13.59
C PRO A 104 -8.61 12.01 12.25
N PRO A 105 -9.35 10.88 12.10
CA PRO A 105 -9.36 10.07 10.87
C PRO A 105 -9.79 10.82 9.59
N LEU A 106 -10.47 11.95 9.75
CA LEU A 106 -10.98 12.82 8.68
C LEU A 106 -10.38 14.23 8.78
N SER A 107 -9.24 14.40 9.45
CA SER A 107 -8.49 15.65 9.39
C SER A 107 -8.04 15.93 7.96
N PHE A 108 -7.68 17.18 7.67
CA PHE A 108 -7.18 17.55 6.35
C PHE A 108 -5.91 16.76 5.97
N ASP A 109 -5.08 16.44 6.96
CA ASP A 109 -3.83 15.69 6.78
C ASP A 109 -4.09 14.19 6.51
N GLU A 110 -5.12 13.60 7.15
CA GLU A 110 -5.47 12.18 7.00
C GLU A 110 -6.49 11.91 5.88
N ALA A 111 -7.18 12.94 5.40
CA ALA A 111 -8.18 12.82 4.33
C ALA A 111 -7.65 12.14 3.06
N PRO A 112 -6.41 12.41 2.58
CA PRO A 112 -5.83 11.68 1.46
C PRO A 112 -5.70 10.19 1.74
N GLN A 113 -5.21 9.81 2.93
CA GLN A 113 -5.02 8.41 3.32
C GLN A 113 -6.37 7.67 3.42
N SER A 114 -7.37 8.30 4.05
CA SER A 114 -8.74 7.80 4.13
C SER A 114 -9.40 7.63 2.75
N PHE A 115 -9.22 8.60 1.85
CA PHE A 115 -9.71 8.52 0.48
C PHE A 115 -9.06 7.36 -0.28
N LEU A 116 -7.74 7.19 -0.15
CA LEU A 116 -6.99 6.11 -0.80
C LEU A 116 -7.33 4.73 -0.25
N ALA A 117 -7.63 4.62 1.04
CA ALA A 117 -8.14 3.39 1.65
C ALA A 117 -9.50 3.00 1.02
N ALA A 118 -10.43 3.96 0.96
CA ALA A 118 -11.75 3.75 0.37
C ALA A 118 -11.67 3.41 -1.12
N LEU A 119 -10.83 4.12 -1.88
CA LEU A 119 -10.64 3.90 -3.31
C LEU A 119 -10.14 2.47 -3.60
N ARG A 120 -9.22 1.95 -2.78
CA ARG A 120 -8.70 0.59 -2.92
C ARG A 120 -9.69 -0.48 -2.54
N ALA A 121 -10.42 -0.27 -1.44
CA ALA A 121 -11.51 -1.16 -1.07
C ALA A 121 -12.51 -1.25 -2.23
N ALA A 122 -12.95 -0.09 -2.75
CA ALA A 122 -13.84 -0.03 -3.91
C ALA A 122 -13.22 -0.74 -5.13
N ALA A 123 -11.94 -0.54 -5.41
CA ALA A 123 -11.28 -1.15 -6.57
C ALA A 123 -11.13 -2.68 -6.44
N ALA A 124 -10.97 -3.19 -5.22
CA ALA A 124 -10.96 -4.61 -4.93
C ALA A 124 -12.33 -5.25 -5.25
N PHE A 125 -13.44 -4.59 -4.89
CA PHE A 125 -14.79 -5.11 -5.11
C PHE A 125 -15.32 -4.92 -6.53
N VAL A 126 -14.99 -3.81 -7.20
CA VAL A 126 -15.46 -3.52 -8.57
C VAL A 126 -14.86 -4.49 -9.59
N ARG A 127 -13.64 -5.02 -9.35
CA ARG A 127 -12.93 -6.01 -10.19
C ARG A 127 -12.82 -5.65 -11.68
N ARG A 128 -13.00 -4.37 -12.04
CA ARG A 128 -12.83 -3.88 -13.42
C ARG A 128 -11.41 -3.37 -13.61
N ARG A 129 -10.71 -3.91 -14.60
CA ARG A 129 -9.32 -3.55 -14.94
C ARG A 129 -9.10 -2.04 -15.03
N ARG A 130 -9.93 -1.32 -15.78
CA ARG A 130 -9.82 0.16 -15.92
C ARG A 130 -9.90 0.90 -14.59
N PHE A 131 -10.73 0.42 -13.66
CA PHE A 131 -10.88 1.04 -12.36
C PHE A 131 -9.67 0.75 -11.46
N GLN A 132 -9.11 -0.45 -11.54
CA GLN A 132 -7.87 -0.81 -10.85
C GLN A 132 -6.67 -0.02 -11.40
N GLU A 133 -6.60 0.21 -12.71
CA GLU A 133 -5.59 1.07 -13.36
C GLU A 133 -5.64 2.51 -12.84
N VAL A 134 -6.84 3.11 -12.82
CA VAL A 134 -7.04 4.46 -12.29
C VAL A 134 -6.69 4.52 -10.80
N ALA A 135 -7.15 3.56 -10.00
CA ALA A 135 -6.84 3.51 -8.57
C ALA A 135 -5.34 3.38 -8.30
N ALA A 136 -4.63 2.58 -9.10
CA ALA A 136 -3.18 2.39 -8.98
C ALA A 136 -2.41 3.67 -9.32
N LEU A 137 -2.79 4.37 -10.40
CA LEU A 137 -2.16 5.63 -10.80
C LEU A 137 -2.42 6.74 -9.78
N VAL A 138 -3.66 6.89 -9.33
CA VAL A 138 -4.01 7.86 -8.28
C VAL A 138 -3.21 7.59 -7.01
N TYR A 139 -3.05 6.32 -6.63
CA TYR A 139 -2.25 5.96 -5.47
C TYR A 139 -0.75 6.24 -5.67
N LEU A 140 -0.18 5.87 -6.81
CA LEU A 140 1.24 6.11 -7.05
C LEU A 140 1.56 7.61 -6.94
N LEU A 141 0.73 8.45 -7.56
CA LEU A 141 0.91 9.90 -7.54
C LEU A 141 0.74 10.49 -6.14
N SER A 142 -0.28 10.06 -5.40
CA SER A 142 -0.55 10.55 -4.04
C SER A 142 0.43 10.03 -3.00
N GLY A 143 0.81 8.75 -3.06
CA GLY A 143 1.80 8.15 -2.16
C GLY A 143 3.20 8.71 -2.37
N PHE A 144 3.61 8.98 -3.62
CA PHE A 144 4.87 9.70 -3.87
C PHE A 144 4.81 11.15 -3.38
N ALA A 145 3.68 11.84 -3.60
CA ALA A 145 3.51 13.19 -3.08
C ALA A 145 3.60 13.20 -1.55
N ASP A 146 2.96 12.26 -0.87
CA ASP A 146 3.01 12.13 0.58
C ASP A 146 4.44 11.89 1.09
N ILE A 147 5.18 10.95 0.49
CA ILE A 147 6.59 10.69 0.85
C ILE A 147 7.49 11.92 0.63
N LEU A 148 7.27 12.67 -0.46
CA LEU A 148 8.10 13.82 -0.83
C LEU A 148 7.74 15.10 -0.09
N VAL A 149 6.46 15.29 0.26
CA VAL A 149 5.92 16.50 0.86
C VAL A 149 5.90 16.41 2.38
N ALA A 150 5.70 15.23 2.97
CA ALA A 150 5.67 15.09 4.42
C ALA A 150 7.08 15.37 4.99
N PRO A 151 7.30 16.49 5.70
CA PRO A 151 8.61 16.81 6.26
C PRO A 151 8.97 15.70 7.24
N VAL A 152 10.11 15.03 7.06
CA VAL A 152 10.68 14.18 8.12
C VAL A 152 10.92 15.13 9.29
N PRO A 153 10.16 15.05 10.40
CA PRO A 153 10.51 15.84 11.57
C PRO A 153 11.82 15.23 12.07
N VAL A 154 12.93 15.89 11.72
CA VAL A 154 14.22 15.61 12.31
C VAL A 154 14.13 16.11 13.74
N TYR A 155 13.75 15.23 14.66
CA TYR A 155 13.95 15.40 16.10
C TYR A 155 15.07 14.47 16.54
#